data_AF-A0AAV9AX20-F1
#
_entry.id   AF-A0AAV9AX20-F1
#
_cell.length_a   1.000
_cell.length_b   1.000
_cell.length_c   1.000
_cell.angle_alpha   90.00
_cell.angle_beta   90.00
_cell.angle_gamma   90.00
#
_symmetry.space_group_name_H-M   'P 1'
#
loop_
_entity.id
_entity.type
_entity.pdbx_description
1 polymer ?
#
loop_
_entity_poly.entity_id
_entity_poly.type
_entity_poly.pdbx_seq_one_letter_code
_entity_poly.pdbx_strand_id
1 'polypeptide(L)'
;MAMRGLINEVRGMKVKDVPGHLKPKLTTENAKGIFQRWFDNYQAKYIKTSSVEPLFHLCLGGMAFSYLIALPEERRHLEHAQHAKEHGGDEHH
;
A
#
# COMPACT_ATOMS: atom_id res chain seq x y z
N MET A 1 -4.73 -22.84 -2.43
CA MET A 1 -5.27 -23.04 -1.06
C MET A 1 -4.44 -22.34 0.02
N ALA A 2 -3.09 -22.36 -0.04
CA ALA A 2 -2.23 -21.75 0.98
C ALA A 2 -2.46 -20.24 1.23
N MET A 3 -2.72 -19.46 0.17
CA MET A 3 -2.92 -18.01 0.28
C MET A 3 -4.23 -17.63 1.01
N ARG A 4 -5.29 -18.44 0.86
CA ARG A 4 -6.55 -18.24 1.59
C ARG A 4 -6.41 -18.55 3.09
N GLY A 5 -5.60 -19.54 3.44
CA GLY A 5 -5.26 -19.86 4.84
C GLY A 5 -4.52 -18.71 5.52
N LEU A 6 -3.46 -18.19 4.87
CA LEU A 6 -2.71 -17.04 5.38
C LEU A 6 -3.58 -15.78 5.56
N ILE A 7 -4.49 -15.48 4.62
CA ILE A 7 -5.38 -14.31 4.73
C ILE A 7 -6.33 -14.46 5.93
N ASN A 8 -6.89 -15.65 6.16
CA ASN A 8 -7.77 -15.89 7.31
C ASN A 8 -7.02 -15.85 8.64
N GLU A 9 -5.76 -16.30 8.66
CA GLU A 9 -4.88 -16.25 9.83
C GLU A 9 -4.46 -14.80 10.15
N VAL A 10 -4.08 -14.02 9.14
CA VAL A 10 -3.74 -12.59 9.26
C VAL A 10 -4.95 -11.74 9.66
N ARG A 11 -6.16 -12.11 9.22
CA ARG A 11 -7.42 -11.46 9.64
C ARG A 11 -7.74 -11.61 11.12
N GLY A 12 -7.27 -12.68 11.76
CA GLY A 12 -7.45 -12.90 13.21
C GLY A 12 -6.36 -12.25 14.08
N MET A 13 -5.26 -11.80 13.48
CA MET A 13 -4.14 -11.17 14.20
C MET A 13 -4.33 -9.66 14.32
N LYS A 14 -3.85 -9.07 15.43
CA LYS A 14 -3.74 -7.61 15.52
C LYS A 14 -2.74 -7.14 14.46
N VAL A 15 -3.04 -6.02 13.81
CA VAL A 15 -2.18 -5.36 12.80
C VAL A 15 -0.72 -5.17 13.24
N LYS A 16 -0.47 -5.11 14.55
CA LYS A 16 0.88 -4.99 15.14
C LYS A 16 1.68 -6.30 15.13
N ASP A 17 1.01 -7.46 15.16
CA ASP A 17 1.62 -8.79 15.26
C ASP A 17 1.85 -9.43 13.87
N VAL A 18 1.12 -8.97 12.87
CA VAL A 18 1.24 -9.34 11.46
C VAL A 18 2.68 -9.28 10.91
N PRO A 19 3.45 -8.19 11.11
CA PRO A 19 4.82 -8.13 10.61
C PRO A 19 5.77 -9.15 11.26
N GLY A 20 5.53 -9.56 12.51
CA GLY A 20 6.31 -10.59 13.19
C GLY A 20 6.10 -11.98 12.60
N HIS A 21 4.87 -12.30 12.19
CA HIS A 21 4.51 -13.60 11.61
C HIS A 21 4.84 -13.72 10.12
N LEU A 22 4.80 -12.60 9.38
CA LEU A 22 5.09 -12.57 7.95
C LEU A 22 6.59 -12.52 7.63
N LYS A 23 7.41 -11.85 8.47
CA LYS A 23 8.86 -11.75 8.30
C LYS A 23 9.57 -13.10 8.03
N PRO A 24 9.33 -14.17 8.80
CA PRO A 24 10.00 -15.45 8.55
C PRO A 24 9.44 -16.21 7.32
N LYS A 25 8.21 -15.91 6.88
CA LYS A 25 7.60 -16.55 5.71
C LYS A 25 7.96 -15.84 4.39
N LEU A 26 8.28 -14.55 4.46
CA LEU A 26 8.77 -13.74 3.36
C LEU A 26 10.30 -13.75 3.35
N THR A 27 10.91 -14.92 3.14
CA THR A 27 12.35 -15.00 2.90
C THR A 27 12.71 -14.24 1.63
N THR A 28 13.75 -13.42 1.68
CA THR A 28 14.23 -12.58 0.57
C THR A 28 14.53 -13.37 -0.70
N GLU A 29 14.96 -14.63 -0.56
CA GLU A 29 15.23 -15.54 -1.67
C GLU A 29 13.98 -15.88 -2.49
N ASN A 30 12.88 -16.21 -1.81
CA ASN A 30 11.60 -16.50 -2.47
C ASN A 30 11.00 -15.23 -3.10
N ALA A 31 11.12 -14.09 -2.41
CA ALA A 31 10.66 -12.81 -2.93
C ALA A 31 11.39 -12.42 -4.22
N LYS A 32 12.71 -12.63 -4.28
CA LYS A 32 13.51 -12.32 -5.47
C LYS A 32 13.11 -13.17 -6.68
N GLY A 33 12.88 -14.47 -6.49
CA GLY A 33 12.41 -15.35 -7.57
C GLY A 33 11.01 -15.00 -8.09
N ILE A 34 10.09 -14.66 -7.19
CA ILE A 34 8.74 -14.21 -7.55
C ILE A 34 8.80 -12.87 -8.30
N PHE A 35 9.61 -11.92 -7.81
CA PHE A 35 9.76 -10.61 -8.42
C PHE A 35 10.37 -10.72 -9.81
N GLN A 36 11.43 -11.51 -9.97
CA GLN A 36 12.07 -11.74 -11.27
C GLN A 36 11.08 -12.33 -12.28
N ARG A 37 10.33 -13.36 -11.89
CA ARG A 37 9.33 -13.99 -12.77
C ARG A 37 8.20 -13.04 -13.14
N TRP A 38 7.75 -12.22 -12.20
CA TRP A 38 6.74 -11.19 -12.47
C TRP A 38 7.26 -10.14 -13.45
N PHE A 39 8.49 -9.65 -13.23
CA PHE A 39 9.14 -8.67 -14.08
C PHE A 39 9.38 -9.20 -15.50
N ASP A 40 9.91 -10.42 -15.64
CA ASP A 40 10.16 -11.05 -16.94
C ASP A 40 8.86 -11.21 -17.75
N ASN A 41 7.76 -11.60 -17.09
CA ASN A 41 6.44 -11.71 -17.72
C ASN A 41 5.88 -10.33 -18.13
N TYR A 42 6.02 -9.32 -17.27
CA TYR A 42 5.58 -7.96 -17.56
C TYR A 42 6.37 -7.34 -18.72
N GLN A 43 7.69 -7.52 -18.70
CA GLN A 43 8.59 -7.07 -19.77
C GLN A 43 8.26 -7.77 -21.10
N ALA A 44 8.02 -9.07 -21.08
CA ALA A 44 7.62 -9.81 -22.28
C ALA A 44 6.28 -9.31 -22.85
N LYS A 45 5.32 -8.99 -21.98
CA LYS A 45 3.97 -8.62 -22.39
C LYS A 45 3.82 -7.18 -22.87
N TYR A 46 4.57 -6.24 -22.28
CA TYR A 46 4.34 -4.81 -22.53
C TYR A 46 5.55 -4.07 -23.12
N ILE A 47 6.79 -4.49 -22.80
CA ILE A 47 8.00 -3.80 -23.27
C ILE A 47 8.44 -4.33 -24.63
N LYS A 48 8.50 -5.66 -24.80
CA LYS A 48 8.91 -6.27 -26.08
C LYS A 48 7.88 -6.10 -27.20
N THR A 49 6.63 -5.90 -26.84
CA THR A 49 5.50 -5.65 -27.76
C THR A 49 5.33 -4.16 -28.10
N SER A 50 6.20 -3.28 -27.61
CA SER A 50 6.10 -1.82 -27.80
C SER A 50 4.73 -1.24 -27.43
N SER A 51 4.13 -1.74 -26.34
CA SER A 51 2.86 -1.21 -25.82
C SER A 51 3.07 0.12 -25.08
N VAL A 52 2.11 1.03 -25.16
CA VAL A 52 2.07 2.29 -24.39
C VAL A 52 1.54 2.11 -22.96
N GLU A 53 1.00 0.93 -22.64
CA GLU A 53 0.44 0.60 -21.32
C GLU A 53 1.41 0.79 -20.14
N PRO A 54 2.73 0.53 -20.25
CA PRO A 54 3.67 0.82 -19.17
C PRO A 54 3.69 2.30 -18.75
N LEU A 55 3.50 3.21 -19.71
CA LEU A 55 3.42 4.64 -19.43
C LEU A 55 2.17 4.96 -18.62
N PHE A 56 1.02 4.40 -19.03
CA PHE A 56 -0.24 4.58 -18.31
C PHE A 56 -0.19 3.96 -16.91
N HIS A 57 0.41 2.78 -16.73
CA HIS A 57 0.60 2.19 -15.41
C HIS A 57 1.46 3.07 -14.51
N LEU A 58 2.48 3.75 -15.06
CA LEU A 58 3.29 4.71 -14.31
C LEU A 58 2.47 5.95 -13.93
N CYS A 59 1.71 6.53 -14.86
CA CYS A 59 0.89 7.72 -14.59
C CYS A 59 -0.24 7.43 -13.59
N LEU A 60 -1.02 6.38 -13.83
CA LEU A 60 -2.15 5.99 -12.97
C LEU A 60 -1.64 5.46 -11.63
N GLY A 61 -0.60 4.62 -11.64
CA GLY A 61 0.04 4.11 -10.44
C GLY A 61 0.69 5.23 -9.62
N GLY A 62 1.35 6.19 -10.28
CA GLY A 62 1.94 7.36 -9.65
C GLY A 62 0.89 8.25 -8.98
N MET A 63 -0.23 8.52 -9.66
CA MET A 63 -1.35 9.27 -9.08
C MET A 63 -2.00 8.54 -7.89
N ALA A 64 -2.22 7.23 -7.99
CA ALA A 64 -2.79 6.46 -6.89
C ALA A 64 -1.82 6.42 -5.69
N PHE A 65 -0.53 6.23 -5.94
CA PHE A 65 0.49 6.19 -4.91
C PHE A 65 0.70 7.55 -4.24
N SER A 66 0.66 8.65 -5.00
CA SER A 66 0.77 10.00 -4.44
C SER A 66 -0.37 10.30 -3.46
N TYR A 67 -1.60 9.88 -3.76
CA TYR A 67 -2.72 9.97 -2.83
C TYR A 67 -2.48 9.15 -1.56
N LEU A 68 -1.99 7.91 -1.68
CA LEU A 68 -1.67 7.07 -0.51
C LEU A 68 -0.58 7.66 0.38
N ILE A 69 0.41 8.35 -0.21
CA ILE A 69 1.44 9.07 0.55
C ILE A 69 0.89 10.36 1.18
N ALA A 70 -0.02 11.06 0.52
CA ALA A 70 -0.60 12.32 1.03
C ALA A 70 -1.67 12.07 2.11
N LEU A 71 -2.29 10.90 2.12
CA LEU A 71 -3.36 10.53 3.06
C LEU A 71 -3.01 10.75 4.54
N PRO A 72 -1.83 10.37 5.07
CA PRO A 72 -1.44 10.65 6.46
C PRO A 72 -1.36 12.15 6.77
N GLU A 73 -0.91 12.97 5.81
CA GLU A 73 -0.86 14.42 5.98
C GLU A 73 -2.27 15.01 6.01
N GLU A 74 -3.14 14.60 5.08
CA GLU A 74 -4.55 15.00 5.07
C GLU A 74 -5.28 14.59 6.35
N ARG A 75 -4.98 13.40 6.90
CA ARG A 75 -5.51 12.97 8.20
C ARG A 75 -5.08 13.89 9.34
N ARG A 76 -3.79 14.24 9.41
CA ARG A 76 -3.27 15.16 10.44
C ARG A 76 -3.88 16.57 10.31
N HIS A 77 -4.07 17.05 9.09
CA HIS A 77 -4.72 18.35 8.86
C HIS A 77 -6.19 18.35 9.30
N LEU A 78 -6.92 17.26 9.09
CA LEU A 78 -8.30 17.11 9.58
C LEU A 78 -8.37 17.00 11.11
N GLU A 79 -7.42 16.30 11.74
CA GLU A 79 -7.34 16.19 13.21
C GLU A 79 -7.06 17.56 13.85
N HIS A 80 -6.14 18.36 13.30
CA HIS A 80 -5.92 19.73 13.78
C HIS A 80 -7.14 20.65 13.54
N ALA A 81 -7.84 20.50 12.42
CA ALA A 81 -9.06 21.27 12.14
C ALA A 81 -10.23 20.86 13.06
N GLN A 82 -10.30 19.60 13.48
CA GLN A 82 -11.26 19.12 14.47
C GLN A 82 -10.92 19.67 15.86
N HIS A 83 -9.67 19.57 16.30
CA HIS A 83 -9.22 20.13 17.58
C HIS A 83 -9.39 21.66 17.65
N ALA A 84 -9.20 22.39 16.56
CA ALA A 84 -9.43 23.84 16.51
C ALA A 84 -10.93 24.20 16.58
N LYS A 85 -11.82 23.36 16.03
CA LYS A 85 -13.27 23.54 16.13
C LYS A 85 -13.81 23.20 17.51
N GLU A 86 -13.25 22.20 18.18
CA GLU A 86 -13.65 21.80 19.54
C GLU A 86 -13.11 22.76 20.61
N HIS A 87 -11.94 23.38 20.42
CA HIS A 87 -11.37 24.33 21.39
C HIS A 87 -11.57 25.82 21.06
N GLY A 88 -12.06 26.16 19.87
CA GLY A 88 -12.37 27.55 19.48
C GLY A 88 -13.82 27.98 19.71
N GLY A 89 -14.67 27.09 20.24
CA GLY A 89 -16.11 27.34 20.45
C GLY A 89 -16.50 27.79 21.86
N ASP A 90 -15.57 27.81 22.82
CA ASP A 90 -15.85 28.08 24.24
C ASP A 90 -15.44 29.50 24.71
N GLU A 91 -14.99 30.38 23.80
CA GLU A 91 -14.56 31.75 24.15
C GLU A 91 -15.56 32.87 23.80
N HIS A 92 -16.82 32.55 23.51
CA HIS A 92 -17.89 33.55 23.38
C HIS A 92 -19.11 33.17 24.23
N HIS A 93 -19.03 33.46 25.52
CA HIS A 93 -20.17 33.50 26.44
C HIS A 93 -20.10 34.73 27.34
#